data_AF-A0A2N2CQ93-F1
#
_entry.id   AF-A0A2N2CQ93-F1
#
_cell.length_a   1.000
_cell.length_b   1.000
_cell.length_c   1.000
_cell.angle_alpha   90.00
_cell.angle_beta   90.00
_cell.angle_gamma   90.00
#
_symmetry.space_group_name_H-M   'P 1'
#
loop_
_entity.id
_entity.type
_entity.pdbx_description
1 polymer ?
#
loop_
_entity_poly.entity_id
_entity_poly.type
_entity_poly.pdbx_seq_one_letter_code
_entity_poly.pdbx_strand_id
1 'polypeptide(L)' 'MIRIPNLKLEIQKAKNSDAEKEALKNAILAKLKINPKDLLTFSIFKKSVDARKKNAIVYIY' A
#
# COMPACT_ATOMS: atom_id res chain seq x y z
N MET A 1 -0.02 -17.09 6.77
CA MET A 1 -0.49 -15.86 6.07
C MET A 1 -0.18 -14.66 6.97
N ILE A 2 0.58 -13.67 6.50
CA ILE A 2 0.97 -12.50 7.31
C ILE A 2 0.04 -11.33 6.96
N ARG A 3 -0.52 -10.66 7.97
CA ARG A 3 -1.34 -9.46 7.79
C ARG A 3 -0.55 -8.21 8.18
N ILE A 4 -0.53 -7.22 7.31
CA ILE A 4 0.15 -5.95 7.55
C ILE A 4 -0.91 -4.86 7.71
N PRO A 5 -1.23 -4.44 8.94
CA PRO A 5 -2.18 -3.35 9.16
C PRO A 5 -1.52 -1.98 8.98
N ASN A 6 -2.35 -0.97 8.75
CA ASN A 6 -1.99 0.45 8.76
C ASN A 6 -0.93 0.78 7.69
N LEU A 7 -1.05 0.20 6.50
CA LEU A 7 -0.21 0.59 5.38
C LEU A 7 -0.79 1.87 4.78
N LYS A 8 0.00 2.94 4.76
CA LYS A 8 -0.41 4.25 4.26
C LYS A 8 0.12 4.46 2.85
N LEU A 9 -0.75 4.79 1.91
CA LEU A 9 -0.38 5.14 0.54
C LEU A 9 -1.03 6.46 0.15
N GLU A 10 -0.23 7.42 -0.31
CA GLU A 10 -0.76 8.69 -0.80
C GLU A 10 -1.55 8.48 -2.09
N ILE A 11 -2.71 9.14 -2.20
CA ILE A 11 -3.57 9.03 -3.40
C ILE A 11 -2.84 9.46 -4.68
N GLN A 12 -1.83 10.33 -4.57
CA GLN A 12 -1.02 10.81 -5.70
C GLN A 12 -0.19 9.68 -6.33
N LYS A 13 0.22 8.69 -5.54
CA LYS A 13 0.98 7.51 -6.00
C LYS A 13 0.07 6.41 -6.53
N ALA A 14 -1.22 6.48 -6.20
CA ALA A 14 -2.25 5.53 -6.60
C ALA A 14 -3.15 6.08 -7.73
N LYS A 15 -2.58 6.83 -8.68
CA LYS A 15 -3.33 7.39 -9.83
C LYS A 15 -3.93 6.30 -10.73
N ASN A 16 -3.17 5.23 -10.95
CA ASN A 16 -3.55 4.08 -11.79
C ASN A 16 -3.49 2.78 -10.98
N SER A 17 -4.26 1.78 -11.40
CA SER A 17 -4.32 0.46 -10.73
C SER A 17 -2.93 -0.22 -10.66
N ASP A 18 -2.12 -0.08 -11.71
CA ASP A 18 -0.75 -0.62 -11.75
C ASP A 18 0.20 0.13 -10.79
N ALA A 19 0.11 1.47 -10.77
CA ALA A 19 0.91 2.31 -9.88
C ALA A 19 0.55 2.08 -8.41
N GLU A 20 -0.73 1.86 -8.09
CA GLU A 20 -1.18 1.49 -6.75
C GLU A 20 -0.55 0.15 -6.32
N LYS A 21 -0.57 -0.86 -7.19
CA LYS A 21 0.02 -2.18 -6.92
C LYS A 21 1.54 -2.09 -6.72
N GLU A 22 2.26 -1.36 -7.57
CA GLU A 22 3.71 -1.17 -7.40
C GLU A 22 4.03 -0.44 -6.10
N ALA A 23 3.29 0.62 -5.78
CA ALA A 23 3.53 1.37 -4.56
C ALA A 23 3.21 0.56 -3.30
N LEU A 24 2.15 -0.26 -3.32
CA LEU A 24 1.85 -1.23 -2.28
C LEU A 24 2.95 -2.28 -2.14
N LYS A 25 3.42 -2.83 -3.27
CA LYS A 25 4.52 -3.79 -3.29
C LYS A 25 5.76 -3.20 -2.63
N ASN A 26 6.17 -2.01 -3.05
CA ASN A 26 7.33 -1.30 -2.49
C ASN A 26 7.16 -1.00 -0.99
N ALA A 27 5.95 -0.61 -0.56
CA ALA A 27 5.67 -0.36 0.85
C ALA A 27 5.71 -1.64 1.69
N ILE A 28 5.24 -2.77 1.16
CA ILE A 28 5.33 -4.09 1.81
C ILE A 28 6.79 -4.52 1.92
N LEU A 29 7.56 -4.41 0.83
CA LEU A 29 8.99 -4.75 0.82
C LEU A 29 9.78 -3.91 1.82
N ALA A 30 9.53 -2.60 1.88
CA ALA A 30 10.18 -1.69 2.83
C ALA A 30 9.82 -2.02 4.29
N LYS A 31 8.56 -2.39 4.55
CA LYS A 31 8.08 -2.69 5.91
C LYS A 31 8.53 -4.06 6.42
N LEU A 32 8.58 -5.06 5.54
CA LEU A 32 9.06 -6.41 5.86
C LEU A 32 10.58 -6.57 5.71
N LYS A 33 11.26 -5.64 5.04
CA LYS A 33 12.69 -5.71 4.68
C LYS A 33 13.06 -7.01 3.96
N ILE A 34 12.18 -7.47 3.07
CA ILE A 34 12.39 -8.68 2.26
C ILE A 34 12.75 -8.31 0.82
N ASN A 35 13.29 -9.27 0.07
CA ASN A 35 13.57 -9.05 -1.33
C ASN A 35 12.28 -9.12 -2.18
N PRO A 36 12.24 -8.45 -3.34
CA PRO A 36 11.11 -8.54 -4.27
C PRO A 36 10.78 -9.97 -4.71
N LYS A 37 11.77 -10.87 -4.67
CA LYS A 37 11.64 -12.29 -5.03
C LYS A 37 10.94 -13.12 -3.94
N ASP A 38 11.02 -12.70 -2.69
CA ASP A 38 10.41 -13.40 -1.55
C ASP A 38 8.91 -13.07 -1.44
N LEU A 39 8.47 -11.96 -2.05
CA LEU A 39 7.08 -11.56 -2.11
C LEU A 39 6.36 -12.30 -3.25
N LEU A 40 5.85 -13.49 -2.94
CA LEU A 40 5.12 -14.35 -3.89
C LEU A 40 3.80 -13.72 -4.36
N THR A 41 2.96 -13.29 -3.41
CA THR A 41 1.65 -12.69 -3.70
C THR A 41 1.19 -11.84 -2.52
N PHE A 42 0.28 -10.91 -2.79
CA PHE A 42 -0.43 -10.15 -1.76
C PHE A 42 -1.87 -9.91 -2.21
N SER A 43 -2.78 -9.82 -1.24
CA SER A 43 -4.17 -9.46 -1.46
C SER A 43 -4.58 -8.35 -0.51
N ILE A 44 -5.49 -7.49 -0.97
CA ILE A 44 -6.00 -6.38 -0.17
C ILE A 44 -7.20 -6.90 0.61
N PHE A 45 -7.06 -7.03 1.93
CA PHE A 45 -8.17 -7.42 2.80
C PHE A 45 -9.13 -6.26 3.05
N LYS A 46 -8.60 -5.05 3.27
CA LYS A 46 -9.39 -3.84 3.49
C LYS A 46 -8.68 -2.65 2.84
N LYS A 47 -9.46 -1.74 2.28
CA LYS A 47 -9.01 -0.42 1.80
C LYS A 47 -9.89 0.62 2.47
N SER A 48 -9.28 1.67 3.00
CA SER A 48 -9.94 2.81 3.61
C SER A 48 -9.25 4.08 3.14
N VAL A 49 -9.93 5.22 3.23
CA VAL A 49 -9.36 6.50 2.83
C VAL A 49 -9.41 7.45 4.03
N ASP A 50 -8.26 8.03 4.36
CA ASP A 50 -8.17 9.16 5.25
C ASP A 50 -8.12 10.43 4.39
N ALA A 51 -9.25 11.13 4.37
CA ALA A 51 -9.42 12.42 3.68
C ALA A 51 -9.55 13.59 4.67
N ARG A 52 -9.11 13.43 5.93
CA ARG A 52 -9.23 14.47 6.96
C ARG A 52 -8.41 15.73 6.62
N LYS A 53 -7.34 15.59 5.82
CA LYS A 53 -6.54 16.70 5.31
C LYS A 53 -6.78 16.85 3.80
N LYS A 54 -7.38 17.97 3.38
CA LYS A 54 -7.65 18.27 1.96
C LYS A 54 -6.41 18.14 1.05
N ASN A 55 -5.24 18.52 1.55
CA ASN A 55 -3.99 18.47 0.78
C ASN A 55 -3.23 17.13 0.86
N ALA A 56 -3.66 16.21 1.72
CA ALA A 56 -2.94 14.96 1.96
C ALA A 56 -3.95 13.82 2.19
N ILE A 57 -4.61 13.41 1.10
CA ILE A 57 -5.51 12.25 1.10
C ILE A 57 -4.67 10.98 1.00
N VAL A 58 -4.90 10.05 1.93
CA VAL A 58 -4.09 8.83 2.08
C VAL A 58 -5.01 7.61 2.13
N TYR A 59 -4.71 6.58 1.35
CA TYR A 59 -5.30 5.27 1.50
C TYR A 59 -4.65 4.50 2.64
N ILE A 60 -5.48 3.80 3.41
CA ILE A 60 -5.10 2.95 4.52
C ILE A 60 -5.52 1.52 4.17
N TYR A 61 -4.55 0.59 4.19
CA TYR A 61 -4.77 -0.84 3.97
C TYR A 61 -4.46 -1.65 5.25
#